data_AF-A0A2T5K458-F1
#
_entry.id   AF-A0A2T5K458-F1
#
_cell.length_a   1.000
_cell.length_b   1.000
_cell.length_c   1.000
_cell.angle_alpha   90.00
_cell.angle_beta   90.00
_cell.angle_gamma   90.00
#
_symmetry.space_group_name_H-M   'P 1'
#
loop_
_entity.id
_entity.type
_entity.pdbx_description
1 polymer ?
#
loop_
_entity_poly.entity_id
_entity_poly.type
_entity_poly.pdbx_seq_one_letter_code
_entity_poly.pdbx_strand_id
1 'polypeptide(L)'
;MITREKPVHAGPGETKLKLKPRPEPKRGWASTPAVASARITHLERVIGPSTGFTKMDLVHYCGLVAPLMMEHLSGRPVSLVRAPDGITGQLFFQKHLEKYKMTGVIQLDQALDPGHPPFLEVATQEGLLAAAQMNVIEFHT
;
A
#
# COMPACT_ATOMS: atom_id res chain seq x y z
N MET A 1 17.02 12.56 -30.86
CA MET A 1 17.23 11.12 -31.12
C MET A 1 16.98 10.42 -29.79
N ILE A 2 15.80 9.83 -29.56
CA ILE A 2 15.46 9.20 -28.28
C ILE A 2 15.62 7.69 -28.46
N THR A 3 16.67 7.13 -27.86
CA THR A 3 16.88 5.68 -27.83
C THR A 3 15.90 5.07 -26.85
N ARG A 4 14.95 4.27 -27.35
CA ARG A 4 14.09 3.42 -26.51
C ARG A 4 14.92 2.22 -26.04
N GLU A 5 15.32 2.20 -24.78
CA GLU A 5 15.83 0.97 -24.17
C GLU A 5 14.67 0.00 -23.93
N LYS A 6 14.81 -1.24 -24.43
CA LYS A 6 13.88 -2.33 -24.19
C LYS A 6 14.13 -2.90 -22.78
N PRO A 7 13.09 -3.17 -21.97
CA PRO A 7 13.29 -3.82 -20.69
C PRO A 7 13.79 -5.25 -20.91
N VAL A 8 14.91 -5.59 -20.28
CA VAL A 8 15.42 -6.97 -20.22
C VAL A 8 14.53 -7.73 -19.24
N HIS A 9 13.86 -8.77 -19.74
CA HIS A 9 13.09 -9.69 -18.92
C HIS A 9 14.07 -10.52 -18.08
N ALA A 10 14.13 -10.26 -16.76
CA ALA A 10 14.84 -11.14 -15.84
C ALA A 10 14.05 -12.45 -15.75
N GLY A 11 14.65 -13.55 -16.23
CA GLY A 11 14.05 -14.88 -16.15
C GLY A 11 13.90 -15.34 -14.68
N PRO A 12 12.96 -16.27 -14.40
CA PRO A 12 12.66 -16.68 -13.04
C PRO A 12 13.76 -17.59 -12.49
N GLY A 13 14.68 -17.01 -11.72
CA GLY A 13 15.51 -17.76 -10.78
C GLY A 13 14.71 -18.03 -9.51
N GLU A 14 13.91 -19.10 -9.51
CA GLU A 14 13.20 -19.55 -8.30
C GLU A 14 14.18 -20.09 -7.26
N THR A 15 14.75 -19.19 -6.45
CA THR A 15 15.34 -19.61 -5.18
C THR A 15 14.21 -19.68 -4.17
N LYS A 16 13.63 -20.87 -3.98
CA LYS A 16 12.64 -21.13 -2.92
C LYS A 16 13.30 -20.88 -1.56
N LEU A 17 13.12 -19.67 -1.02
CA LEU A 17 13.46 -19.35 0.36
C LEU A 17 12.67 -20.30 1.26
N LYS A 18 13.37 -21.15 2.02
CA LYS A 18 12.75 -21.99 3.04
C LYS A 18 12.25 -21.07 4.17
N LEU A 19 10.94 -20.81 4.17
CA LEU A 19 10.29 -19.99 5.18
C LEU A 19 10.14 -20.80 6.48
N LYS A 20 10.62 -20.24 7.58
CA LYS A 20 10.32 -20.78 8.92
C LYS A 20 8.86 -20.48 9.25
N PRO A 21 8.10 -21.41 9.86
CA PRO A 21 6.74 -21.14 10.28
C PRO A 21 6.71 -19.98 11.28
N ARG A 22 5.79 -19.05 11.04
CA ARG A 22 5.57 -17.88 11.89
C ARG A 22 5.10 -18.33 13.28
N PRO A 23 5.68 -17.81 14.38
CA PRO A 23 5.10 -17.98 15.70
C PRO A 23 3.69 -17.36 15.73
N GLU A 24 2.74 -18.06 16.35
CA GLU A 24 1.33 -17.64 16.39
C GLU A 24 1.19 -16.17 16.82
N PRO A 25 0.34 -15.38 16.15
CA PRO A 25 0.13 -14.00 16.54
C PRO A 25 -0.43 -13.93 17.96
N LYS A 26 0.26 -13.20 18.85
CA LYS A 26 -0.22 -12.98 20.22
C LYS A 26 -1.59 -12.31 20.17
N ARG A 27 -2.57 -12.94 20.82
CA ARG A 27 -4.04 -12.68 20.82
C ARG A 27 -4.53 -11.23 21.13
N GLY A 28 -3.64 -10.24 21.28
CA GLY A 28 -3.97 -8.86 21.66
C GLY A 28 -3.96 -7.80 20.55
N TRP A 29 -3.56 -8.13 19.32
CA TRP A 29 -3.36 -7.14 18.25
C TRP A 29 -4.60 -6.92 17.35
N ALA A 30 -5.70 -7.64 17.58
CA ALA A 30 -6.85 -7.71 16.67
C ALA A 30 -7.96 -6.67 16.91
N SER A 31 -7.74 -5.70 17.81
CA SER A 31 -8.82 -4.89 18.37
C SER A 31 -8.66 -3.39 18.11
N THR A 32 -8.22 -2.98 16.92
CA THR A 32 -8.25 -1.56 16.54
C THR A 32 -9.61 -1.24 15.89
N PRO A 33 -10.44 -0.33 16.43
CA PRO A 33 -11.80 -0.06 15.95
C PRO A 33 -11.87 0.31 14.46
N ALA A 34 -10.85 1.02 13.96
CA ALA A 34 -10.80 1.48 12.57
C ALA A 34 -10.76 0.33 11.54
N VAL A 35 -10.18 -0.83 11.91
CA VAL A 35 -10.13 -2.00 11.01
C VAL A 35 -11.51 -2.66 10.88
N ALA A 36 -12.35 -2.59 11.91
CA ALA A 36 -13.66 -3.26 11.93
C ALA A 36 -14.68 -2.63 10.96
N SER A 37 -14.51 -1.36 10.60
CA SER A 37 -15.42 -0.65 9.67
C SER A 37 -15.03 -0.81 8.19
N ALA A 38 -13.79 -1.18 7.87
CA ALA A 38 -13.32 -1.29 6.50
C ALA A 38 -13.60 -2.70 5.92
N ARG A 39 -14.15 -2.78 4.71
CA ARG A 39 -14.29 -4.08 3.99
C ARG A 39 -12.94 -4.47 3.38
N ILE A 40 -12.22 -5.34 4.08
CA ILE A 40 -10.88 -5.80 3.71
C ILE A 40 -10.95 -7.26 3.29
N THR A 41 -10.31 -7.61 2.18
CA THR A 41 -10.35 -8.95 1.58
C THR A 41 -8.96 -9.56 1.51
N HIS A 42 -8.88 -10.89 1.53
CA HIS A 42 -7.62 -11.65 1.48
C HIS A 42 -6.62 -11.22 2.56
N LEU A 43 -7.08 -11.18 3.81
CA LEU A 43 -6.30 -10.78 4.98
C LEU A 43 -5.11 -11.70 5.23
N GLU A 44 -5.24 -12.97 4.86
CA GLU A 44 -4.23 -14.01 4.93
C GLU A 44 -3.12 -13.90 3.88
N ARG A 45 -3.27 -13.02 2.88
CA ARG A 45 -2.29 -12.85 1.81
C ARG A 45 -0.95 -12.41 2.39
N VAL A 46 0.11 -13.18 2.10
CA VAL A 46 1.47 -12.89 2.54
C VAL A 46 2.07 -11.77 1.67
N ILE A 47 2.50 -10.69 2.31
CA ILE A 47 3.18 -9.54 1.69
C ILE A 47 4.70 -9.68 1.87
N GLY A 48 5.15 -10.06 3.07
CA GLY A 48 6.56 -10.25 3.40
C GLY A 48 6.87 -11.73 3.64
N PRO A 49 7.34 -12.49 2.63
CA PRO A 49 7.49 -13.93 2.75
C PRO A 49 8.47 -14.33 3.86
N SER A 50 9.61 -13.65 3.99
CA SER A 50 10.67 -13.97 4.96
C SER A 50 10.20 -14.00 6.43
N THR A 51 9.17 -13.21 6.76
CA THR A 51 8.60 -13.10 8.12
C THR A 51 7.19 -13.68 8.24
N GLY A 52 6.55 -14.03 7.11
CA GLY A 52 5.13 -14.37 7.08
C GLY A 52 4.22 -13.17 7.38
N PHE A 53 4.68 -11.94 7.10
CA PHE A 53 3.90 -10.72 7.26
C PHE A 53 2.75 -10.68 6.24
N THR A 54 1.52 -10.51 6.70
CA THR A 54 0.30 -10.59 5.90
C THR A 54 -0.36 -9.23 5.68
N LYS A 55 -1.36 -9.19 4.80
CA LYS A 55 -2.22 -8.01 4.64
C LYS A 55 -2.91 -7.61 5.96
N MET A 56 -3.33 -8.58 6.77
CA MET A 56 -3.92 -8.29 8.09
C MET A 56 -2.93 -7.51 8.96
N ASP A 57 -1.66 -7.91 8.97
CA ASP A 57 -0.62 -7.19 9.72
C ASP A 57 -0.45 -5.76 9.20
N LEU A 58 -0.39 -5.57 7.89
CA LEU A 58 -0.29 -4.25 7.26
C LEU A 58 -1.47 -3.36 7.67
N VAL A 59 -2.69 -3.88 7.55
CA VAL A 59 -3.92 -3.17 7.87
C VAL A 59 -3.97 -2.76 9.33
N HIS A 60 -3.64 -3.66 10.26
CA HIS A 60 -3.67 -3.31 11.68
C HIS A 60 -2.56 -2.32 12.01
N TYR A 61 -1.36 -2.48 11.42
CA TYR A 61 -0.28 -1.52 11.57
C TYR A 61 -0.73 -0.13 11.13
N CYS A 62 -1.28 -0.01 9.91
CA CYS A 62 -1.85 1.25 9.40
C CYS A 62 -2.92 1.81 10.34
N GLY A 63 -3.84 0.99 10.84
CA GLY A 63 -4.87 1.43 11.80
C GLY A 63 -4.29 1.91 13.13
N LEU A 64 -3.22 1.28 13.63
CA LEU A 64 -2.54 1.68 14.88
C LEU A 64 -1.81 3.01 14.72
N VAL A 65 -1.12 3.22 13.60
CA VAL A 65 -0.34 4.45 13.36
C VAL A 65 -1.15 5.58 12.74
N ALA A 66 -2.40 5.32 12.31
CA ALA A 66 -3.21 6.28 11.56
C ALA A 66 -3.27 7.68 12.19
N PRO A 67 -3.51 7.86 13.51
CA PRO A 67 -3.58 9.22 14.08
C PRO A 67 -2.30 10.04 13.87
N LEU A 68 -1.12 9.42 14.03
CA LEU A 68 0.17 10.07 13.82
C LEU A 68 0.51 10.21 12.34
N MET A 69 0.19 9.18 11.55
CA MET A 69 0.48 9.19 10.11
C MET A 69 -0.31 10.28 9.38
N MET A 70 -1.53 10.57 9.82
CA MET A 70 -2.34 11.64 9.22
C MET A 70 -1.74 13.04 9.39
N GLU A 71 -0.94 13.31 10.43
CA GLU A 71 -0.20 14.57 10.58
C GLU A 71 0.79 14.81 9.42
N HIS A 72 1.23 13.73 8.77
CA HIS A 72 2.19 13.74 7.67
C HIS A 72 1.57 13.49 6.30
N LEU A 73 0.29 13.14 6.21
CA LEU A 73 -0.39 12.85 4.93
C LEU A 73 -1.47 13.87 4.58
N SER A 74 -2.15 14.44 5.57
CA SER A 74 -3.27 15.34 5.31
C SER A 74 -2.80 16.61 4.58
N GLY A 75 -3.51 16.96 3.52
CA GLY A 75 -3.25 18.12 2.67
C GLY A 75 -1.99 18.01 1.80
N ARG A 76 -1.37 16.83 1.69
CA ARG A 76 -0.11 16.65 0.97
C ARG A 76 -0.25 15.73 -0.24
N PRO A 77 0.37 16.09 -1.39
CA PRO A 77 0.49 15.19 -2.53
C PRO A 77 1.21 13.90 -2.14
N VAL A 78 0.61 12.76 -2.48
CA VAL A 78 1.20 11.45 -2.19
C VAL A 78 1.33 10.61 -3.45
N SER A 79 2.44 9.89 -3.53
CA SER A 79 2.61 8.77 -4.44
C SER A 79 2.66 7.46 -3.66
N LEU A 80 1.97 6.44 -4.18
CA LEU A 80 1.77 5.16 -3.48
C LEU A 80 2.59 4.06 -4.16
N VAL A 81 3.31 3.26 -3.37
CA VAL A 81 3.96 2.03 -3.86
C VAL A 81 3.13 0.83 -3.45
N ARG A 82 2.64 0.08 -4.43
CA ARG A 82 1.78 -1.09 -4.24
C ARG A 82 2.52 -2.39 -4.53
N ALA A 83 2.33 -3.37 -3.66
CA ALA A 83 2.87 -4.72 -3.76
C ALA A 83 1.73 -5.76 -3.87
N PRO A 84 1.00 -5.83 -5.01
CA PRO A 84 -0.16 -6.71 -5.15
C PRO A 84 0.17 -8.20 -4.93
N ASP A 85 1.36 -8.62 -5.33
CA ASP A 85 1.86 -9.99 -5.17
C ASP A 85 2.93 -10.12 -4.08
N GLY A 86 2.99 -9.16 -3.16
CA GLY A 86 4.01 -9.08 -2.10
C GLY A 86 5.30 -8.40 -2.55
N ILE A 87 6.20 -8.16 -1.58
CA ILE A 87 7.40 -7.32 -1.78
C ILE A 87 8.45 -7.93 -2.71
N THR A 88 8.36 -9.23 -2.96
CA THR A 88 9.25 -9.95 -3.89
C THR A 88 8.69 -9.98 -5.32
N GLY A 89 7.46 -9.51 -5.52
CA GLY A 89 6.80 -9.42 -6.82
C GLY A 89 7.03 -8.06 -7.50
N GLN A 90 6.25 -7.79 -8.54
CA GLN A 90 6.27 -6.49 -9.21
C GLN A 90 5.65 -5.41 -8.32
N LEU A 91 6.37 -4.29 -8.18
CA LEU A 91 5.88 -3.10 -7.50
C LEU A 91 5.27 -2.11 -8.48
N PHE A 92 4.21 -1.43 -8.06
CA PHE A 92 3.50 -0.45 -8.87
C PHE A 92 3.52 0.92 -8.18
N PHE A 93 4.01 1.92 -8.90
CA PHE A 93 4.04 3.30 -8.43
C PHE A 93 2.83 4.07 -8.96
N GLN A 94 2.02 4.64 -8.06
CA GLN A 94 0.77 5.31 -8.39
C GLN A 94 0.78 6.76 -7.92
N LYS A 95 0.81 7.70 -8.86
CA LYS A 95 0.71 9.16 -8.61
C LYS A 95 -0.69 9.73 -8.77
N HIS A 96 -1.53 9.03 -9.54
CA HIS A 96 -2.81 9.53 -10.03
C HIS A 96 -3.91 8.51 -9.79
N LEU A 97 -5.16 8.99 -9.82
CA LEU A 97 -6.32 8.13 -9.61
C LEU A 97 -6.48 7.14 -10.77
N GLU A 98 -6.71 5.87 -10.44
CA GLU A 98 -7.05 4.82 -11.40
C GLU A 98 -8.56 4.58 -11.44
N LYS A 99 -9.01 3.61 -12.26
CA LYS A 99 -10.43 3.23 -12.34
C LYS A 99 -11.03 2.82 -11.00
N TYR A 100 -10.24 2.20 -10.13
CA TYR A 100 -10.68 1.81 -8.80
C TYR A 100 -10.37 2.92 -7.80
N LYS A 101 -11.41 3.41 -7.13
CA LYS A 101 -11.28 4.46 -6.11
C LYS A 101 -11.09 3.82 -4.73
N MET A 102 -10.06 4.26 -4.02
CA MET A 102 -9.89 3.96 -2.60
C MET A 102 -10.68 4.99 -1.79
N THR A 103 -11.63 4.55 -0.97
CA THR A 103 -12.37 5.46 -0.07
C THR A 103 -11.37 6.23 0.79
N GLY A 104 -11.54 7.56 0.91
CA GLY A 104 -10.62 8.41 1.69
C GLY A 104 -9.31 8.78 0.98
N VAL A 105 -9.09 8.31 -0.25
CA VAL A 105 -8.03 8.80 -1.14
C VAL A 105 -8.66 9.70 -2.20
N ILE A 106 -8.26 10.96 -2.22
CA ILE A 106 -8.86 12.00 -3.08
C ILE A 106 -7.83 12.53 -4.07
N GLN A 107 -8.32 13.27 -5.07
CA GLN A 107 -7.46 14.04 -5.96
C GLN A 107 -7.32 15.46 -5.42
N LEU A 108 -6.10 15.99 -5.45
CA LEU A 108 -5.82 17.38 -5.12
C LEU A 108 -6.17 18.31 -6.29
N ASP A 109 -6.05 19.62 -6.06
CA ASP A 109 -6.22 20.62 -7.11
C ASP A 109 -5.18 20.40 -8.23
N GLN A 110 -5.65 20.44 -9.49
CA GLN A 110 -4.78 20.35 -10.66
C GLN A 110 -3.81 21.53 -10.75
N ALA A 111 -4.12 22.67 -10.13
CA ALA A 111 -3.23 23.82 -10.08
C ALA A 111 -1.87 23.53 -9.43
N LEU A 112 -1.73 22.43 -8.66
CA LEU A 112 -0.46 21.99 -8.09
C LEU A 112 0.52 21.46 -9.15
N ASP A 113 0.03 20.93 -10.27
CA ASP A 113 0.84 20.45 -11.39
C ASP A 113 0.12 20.66 -12.74
N PRO A 114 0.07 21.91 -13.24
CA PRO A 114 -0.65 22.25 -14.45
C PRO A 114 -0.14 21.47 -15.67
N GLY A 115 -1.06 20.85 -16.41
CA GLY A 115 -0.74 20.04 -17.58
C GLY A 115 -0.53 18.55 -17.28
N HIS A 116 -0.54 18.16 -16.01
CA HIS A 116 -0.50 16.76 -15.57
C HIS A 116 -1.82 16.34 -14.91
N PRO A 117 -2.11 15.02 -14.81
CA PRO A 117 -3.22 14.55 -14.02
C PRO A 117 -3.03 14.93 -12.53
N PRO A 118 -4.11 15.20 -11.79
CA PRO A 118 -3.99 15.60 -10.39
C PRO A 118 -3.26 14.56 -9.53
N PHE A 119 -2.50 15.03 -8.55
CA PHE A 119 -1.94 14.18 -7.51
C PHE A 119 -3.02 13.60 -6.60
N LEU A 120 -2.65 12.56 -5.88
CA LEU A 120 -3.48 11.98 -4.83
C LEU A 120 -3.18 12.61 -3.47
N GLU A 121 -4.16 12.55 -2.57
CA GLU A 121 -4.01 12.76 -1.13
C GLU A 121 -4.67 11.58 -0.40
N VAL A 122 -4.03 11.07 0.66
CA VAL A 122 -4.71 10.23 1.65
C VAL A 122 -5.30 11.17 2.70
N ALA A 123 -6.60 11.48 2.56
CA ALA A 123 -7.26 12.56 3.30
C ALA A 123 -7.84 12.10 4.65
N THR A 124 -8.01 10.79 4.85
CA THR A 124 -8.61 10.24 6.07
C THR A 124 -7.89 8.98 6.54
N GLN A 125 -8.10 8.64 7.82
CA GLN A 125 -7.62 7.36 8.37
C GLN A 125 -8.23 6.15 7.62
N GLU A 126 -9.47 6.27 7.15
CA GLU A 126 -10.08 5.26 6.27
C GLU A 126 -9.35 5.15 4.93
N GLY A 127 -8.88 6.27 4.38
CA GLY A 127 -7.98 6.32 3.23
C GLY A 127 -6.72 5.50 3.42
N LEU A 128 -6.11 5.59 4.60
CA LEU A 128 -4.93 4.80 4.93
C LEU A 128 -5.23 3.29 4.96
N LEU A 129 -6.38 2.90 5.51
CA LEU A 129 -6.82 1.50 5.51
C LEU A 129 -7.20 1.00 4.12
N ALA A 130 -7.83 1.84 3.30
CA ALA A 130 -8.13 1.53 1.91
C ALA A 130 -6.85 1.35 1.08
N ALA A 131 -5.82 2.16 1.33
CA ALA A 131 -4.50 1.99 0.75
C ALA A 131 -3.86 0.65 1.17
N ALA A 132 -3.94 0.28 2.46
CA ALA A 132 -3.47 -1.02 2.95
C ALA A 132 -4.22 -2.21 2.30
N GLN A 133 -5.54 -2.12 2.11
CA GLN A 133 -6.33 -3.11 1.38
C GLN A 133 -5.82 -3.33 -0.06
N MET A 134 -5.29 -2.27 -0.68
CA MET A 134 -4.68 -2.27 -2.02
C MET A 134 -3.18 -2.65 -2.02
N ASN A 135 -2.67 -3.17 -0.89
CA ASN A 135 -1.27 -3.51 -0.63
C ASN A 135 -0.31 -2.33 -0.87
N VAL A 136 -0.71 -1.11 -0.52
CA VAL A 136 0.21 0.03 -0.46
C VAL A 136 1.17 -0.19 0.72
N ILE A 137 2.46 -0.31 0.42
CA ILE A 137 3.52 -0.56 1.41
C ILE A 137 4.39 0.66 1.69
N GLU A 138 4.36 1.67 0.81
CA GLU A 138 5.09 2.93 0.97
C GLU A 138 4.24 4.12 0.53
N PHE A 139 4.40 5.23 1.24
CA PHE A 139 3.80 6.53 0.96
C PHE A 139 4.93 7.54 0.77
N HIS A 140 4.94 8.22 -0.37
CA HIS A 140 5.96 9.23 -0.71
C HIS A 140 5.26 10.58 -0.80
N THR A 141 5.60 11.50 0.10
CA THR A 141 4.97 12.83 0.27
C THR A 141 6.00 13.95 0.31
#